data_AF-J1JQ65-F1
#
_entry.id   AF-J1JQ65-F1
#
_cell.length_a   1.000
_cell.length_b   1.000
_cell.length_c   1.000
_cell.angle_alpha   90.00
_cell.angle_beta   90.00
_cell.angle_gamma   90.00
#
_symmetry.space_group_name_H-M   'P 1'
#
loop_
_entity.id
_entity.type
_entity.pdbx_description
1 polymer ?
#
loop_
_entity_poly.entity_id
_entity_poly.type
_entity_poly.pdbx_seq_one_letter_code
_entity_poly.pdbx_strand_id
1 'polypeptide(L)'
;MSKALAKPEIITELSFEEIRAAVLTHLKELLPNYTFLESDPAVKVIEAFSYRELLLRQRINEAARNNILNFATGESLDAFVSNVSYKDLIYVSNV
;
A
#
# COMPACT_ATOMS: atom_id res chain seq x y z
N MET A 1 -9.05 -15.38 -25.99
CA MET A 1 -8.26 -14.17 -25.71
C MET A 1 -8.23 -13.96 -24.21
N SER A 2 -7.07 -14.11 -23.57
CA SER A 2 -6.92 -13.88 -22.13
C SER A 2 -7.24 -12.43 -21.83
N LYS A 3 -8.35 -12.18 -21.14
CA LYS A 3 -8.69 -10.87 -20.58
C LYS A 3 -7.51 -10.43 -19.71
N ALA A 4 -6.75 -9.43 -20.14
CA ALA A 4 -5.74 -8.81 -19.31
C ALA A 4 -6.45 -8.28 -18.06
N LEU A 5 -6.22 -8.93 -16.92
CA LEU A 5 -6.78 -8.46 -15.67
C LEU A 5 -6.04 -7.17 -15.32
N ALA A 6 -6.81 -6.10 -15.06
CA ALA A 6 -6.26 -4.89 -14.49
C ALA A 6 -5.48 -5.27 -13.22
N LYS A 7 -4.30 -4.67 -13.05
CA LYS A 7 -3.47 -4.93 -11.88
C LYS A 7 -4.32 -4.69 -10.63
N PRO A 8 -4.38 -5.67 -9.71
CA PRO A 8 -5.17 -5.53 -8.50
C PRO A 8 -4.57 -4.43 -7.65
N GLU A 9 -5.38 -3.43 -7.36
CA GLU A 9 -5.11 -2.34 -6.45
C GLU A 9 -5.70 -2.74 -5.10
N ILE A 10 -4.84 -3.14 -4.16
CA ILE A 10 -5.30 -3.55 -2.82
C ILE A 10 -5.61 -2.33 -1.96
N ILE A 11 -4.84 -1.27 -2.15
CA ILE A 11 -5.09 0.02 -1.54
C ILE A 11 -5.14 1.09 -2.61
N THR A 12 -6.04 2.05 -2.43
CA THR A 12 -6.22 3.15 -3.37
C THR A 12 -4.91 3.94 -3.53
N GLU A 13 -4.46 4.10 -4.77
CA GLU A 13 -3.37 4.96 -5.18
C GLU A 13 -3.88 6.39 -5.14
N LEU A 14 -3.34 7.16 -4.20
CA LEU A 14 -3.59 8.58 -4.07
C LEU A 14 -2.39 9.34 -4.62
N SER A 15 -2.65 10.48 -5.24
CA SER A 15 -1.62 11.47 -5.55
C SER A 15 -1.04 12.07 -4.26
N PHE A 16 0.16 12.63 -4.38
CA PHE A 16 0.80 13.35 -3.28
C PHE A 16 -0.10 14.46 -2.70
N GLU A 17 -0.78 15.21 -3.56
CA GLU A 17 -1.65 16.31 -3.13
C GLU A 17 -2.90 15.84 -2.39
N GLU A 18 -3.49 14.70 -2.81
CA GLU A 18 -4.63 14.09 -2.10
C GLU A 18 -4.23 13.64 -0.70
N ILE A 19 -3.06 13.00 -0.56
CA ILE A 19 -2.51 12.59 0.74
C ILE A 19 -2.25 13.82 1.60
N ARG A 20 -1.57 14.82 1.06
CA ARG A 20 -1.24 16.06 1.78
C ARG A 20 -2.49 16.79 2.26
N ALA A 21 -3.53 16.87 1.42
CA ALA A 21 -4.81 17.48 1.78
C ALA A 21 -5.53 16.70 2.89
N ALA A 22 -5.51 15.37 2.83
CA ALA A 22 -6.09 14.52 3.88
C ALA A 22 -5.37 14.72 5.22
N VAL A 23 -4.03 14.75 5.22
CA VAL A 23 -3.22 14.99 6.43
C VAL A 23 -3.49 16.37 7.01
N LEU A 24 -3.56 17.41 6.16
CA LEU A 24 -3.89 18.76 6.61
C LEU A 24 -5.29 18.85 7.21
N THR A 25 -6.26 18.15 6.64
CA THR A 25 -7.63 18.09 7.16
C THR A 25 -7.64 17.46 8.54
N HIS A 26 -6.98 16.31 8.70
CA HIS A 26 -6.89 15.62 9.97
C HIS A 26 -6.17 16.45 11.04
N LEU A 27 -5.09 17.14 10.67
CA LEU A 27 -4.36 18.01 11.60
C LEU A 27 -5.18 19.23 12.04
N LYS A 28 -6.03 19.80 11.17
CA LYS A 28 -6.95 20.87 11.55
C LYS A 28 -8.00 20.41 12.57
N GLU A 29 -8.45 19.16 12.48
CA GLU A 29 -9.35 18.57 13.48
C GLU A 29 -8.67 18.39 14.84
N LEU A 30 -7.41 17.93 14.84
CA LEU A 30 -6.63 17.74 16.06
C LEU A 30 -6.19 19.05 16.71
N LEU A 31 -5.97 20.09 15.91
CA LEU A 31 -5.45 21.38 16.33
C LEU A 31 -6.39 22.52 15.87
N PRO A 32 -7.61 22.62 16.41
CA PRO A 32 -8.63 23.57 15.92
C PRO A 32 -8.25 25.04 16.11
N ASN A 33 -7.35 25.34 17.06
CA ASN A 33 -6.87 26.69 17.35
C ASN A 33 -5.56 27.02 16.62
N TYR A 34 -5.02 26.09 15.81
CA TYR A 34 -3.77 26.27 15.10
C TYR A 34 -4.02 26.61 13.62
N THR A 35 -3.40 27.70 13.16
CA THR A 35 -3.46 28.09 11.75
C THR A 35 -2.15 27.73 11.07
N PHE A 36 -2.20 26.75 10.17
CA PHE A 36 -1.04 26.38 9.35
C PHE A 36 -0.72 27.49 8.34
N LEU A 37 0.49 28.05 8.45
CA LEU A 37 1.06 28.96 7.46
C LEU A 37 2.04 28.21 6.56
N GLU A 38 2.21 28.64 5.31
CA GLU A 38 3.14 27.99 4.38
C GLU A 38 4.60 28.02 4.85
N SER A 39 4.97 29.01 5.66
CA SER A 39 6.31 29.18 6.23
C SER A 39 6.57 28.30 7.46
N ASP A 40 5.55 27.61 7.98
CA ASP A 40 5.67 26.78 9.16
C ASP A 40 6.54 25.55 8.88
N PRO A 41 7.57 25.25 9.70
CA PRO A 41 8.32 24.00 9.62
C PRO A 41 7.44 22.75 9.58
N ALA A 42 6.26 22.78 10.20
CA ALA A 42 5.30 21.68 10.14
C ALA A 42 4.87 21.33 8.71
N VAL A 43 4.82 22.31 7.80
CA VAL A 43 4.50 22.07 6.38
C VAL A 43 5.52 21.14 5.74
N LYS A 44 6.82 21.31 6.02
CA LYS A 44 7.88 20.43 5.51
C LYS A 44 7.76 19.02 6.09
N VAL A 45 7.36 18.89 7.35
CA VAL A 45 7.08 17.58 7.96
C VAL A 45 5.90 16.89 7.29
N ILE A 46 4.82 17.63 7.02
CA ILE A 46 3.64 17.12 6.31
C ILE A 46 4.00 16.66 4.88
N GLU A 47 4.82 17.44 4.17
CA GLU A 47 5.32 17.06 2.84
C GLU A 47 6.15 15.77 2.90
N ALA A 48 7.10 15.66 3.83
CA ALA A 48 7.92 14.46 4.00
C ALA A 48 7.07 13.24 4.36
N PHE A 49 6.07 13.40 5.22
CA PHE A 49 5.11 12.34 5.57
C PHE A 49 4.30 11.92 4.35
N SER A 50 3.73 12.87 3.60
CA SER A 50 2.91 12.61 2.42
C SER A 50 3.68 11.88 1.32
N TYR A 51 4.95 12.25 1.13
CA TYR A 51 5.84 11.56 0.21
C TYR A 51 6.13 10.12 0.66
N ARG A 52 6.37 9.90 1.96
CA ARG A 52 6.60 8.56 2.50
C ARG A 52 5.35 7.69 2.38
N GLU A 53 4.16 8.24 2.60
CA GLU A 53 2.91 7.50 2.43
C GLU A 53 2.69 7.11 0.96
N LEU A 54 2.94 8.00 0.00
CA LEU A 54 2.86 7.71 -1.42
C LEU A 54 3.71 6.47 -1.79
N LEU A 55 4.98 6.45 -1.34
CA LEU A 55 5.88 5.33 -1.57
C LEU A 55 5.42 4.04 -0.88
N LEU A 56 4.88 4.13 0.35
CA LEU A 56 4.33 2.98 1.05
C LEU A 56 3.12 2.42 0.31
N ARG A 57 2.25 3.28 -0.24
CA ARG A 57 1.08 2.84 -1.01
C ARG A 57 1.50 2.04 -2.24
N GLN A 58 2.48 2.54 -2.99
CA GLN A 58 3.07 1.85 -4.13
C GLN A 58 3.66 0.50 -3.74
N ARG A 59 4.50 0.45 -2.70
CA ARG A 59 5.14 -0.78 -2.23
C ARG A 59 4.16 -1.84 -1.75
N ILE A 60 3.07 -1.44 -1.09
CA ILE A 60 2.03 -2.38 -0.65
C ILE A 60 1.29 -2.96 -1.86
N ASN A 61 0.92 -2.13 -2.84
CA ASN A 61 0.30 -2.60 -4.08
C ASN A 61 1.23 -3.53 -4.88
N GLU A 62 2.54 -3.27 -4.90
CA GLU A 62 3.53 -4.16 -5.50
C GLU A 62 3.64 -5.50 -4.76
N ALA A 63 3.76 -5.47 -3.43
CA ALA A 63 3.84 -6.67 -2.61
C ALA A 63 2.57 -7.52 -2.72
N ALA A 64 1.40 -6.90 -2.79
CA ALA A 64 0.15 -7.61 -2.98
C ALA A 64 0.05 -8.26 -4.38
N ARG A 65 0.51 -7.57 -5.43
CA ARG A 65 0.58 -8.14 -6.78
C ARG A 65 1.44 -9.41 -6.81
N ASN A 66 2.56 -9.43 -6.11
CA ASN A 66 3.44 -10.60 -6.04
C ASN A 66 2.82 -11.81 -5.33
N ASN A 67 1.77 -11.59 -4.53
CA ASN A 67 1.05 -12.65 -3.81
C ASN A 67 -0.21 -13.16 -4.55
N ILE A 68 -0.48 -12.65 -5.77
CA ILE A 68 -1.58 -13.12 -6.60
C ILE A 68 -0.99 -13.99 -7.70
N LEU A 69 -1.37 -15.29 -7.71
CA LEU A 69 -0.82 -16.34 -8.59
C LEU A 69 -0.74 -15.93 -10.07
N ASN A 70 -1.65 -15.08 -10.54
CA ASN A 70 -1.71 -14.63 -11.94
C ASN A 70 -0.70 -13.51 -12.29
N PHE A 71 -0.01 -12.93 -11.31
CA PHE A 71 0.99 -11.87 -11.48
C PHE A 71 2.36 -12.21 -10.88
N ALA A 72 2.46 -13.30 -10.10
CA ALA A 72 3.72 -13.80 -9.58
C ALA A 72 4.62 -14.27 -10.74
N THR A 73 5.87 -13.81 -10.78
CA THR A 73 6.89 -14.22 -11.76
C THR A 73 8.22 -14.52 -11.06
N GLY A 74 9.01 -15.46 -11.60
CA GLY A 74 10.30 -15.85 -11.02
C GLY A 74 10.17 -16.34 -9.57
N GLU A 75 11.06 -15.86 -8.69
CA GLU A 75 11.15 -16.28 -7.27
C GLU A 75 9.84 -16.08 -6.48
N SER A 76 9.00 -15.11 -6.88
CA SER A 76 7.69 -14.88 -6.22
C SER A 76 6.70 -16.02 -6.49
N LEU A 77 6.79 -16.68 -7.65
CA LEU A 77 5.96 -17.85 -7.97
C LEU A 77 6.41 -19.07 -7.16
N ASP A 78 7.72 -19.28 -7.04
CA ASP A 78 8.28 -20.38 -6.23
C ASP A 78 7.90 -20.24 -4.75
N ALA A 79 7.98 -19.02 -4.20
CA ALA A 79 7.56 -18.72 -2.84
C ALA A 79 6.05 -18.94 -2.63
N PHE A 80 5.21 -18.59 -3.62
CA PHE A 80 3.77 -18.82 -3.55
C PHE A 80 3.42 -20.31 -3.60
N VAL A 81 3.98 -21.07 -4.55
CA VAL A 81 3.76 -22.52 -4.68
C VAL A 81 4.21 -23.25 -3.42
N SER A 82 5.37 -22.88 -2.87
CA SER A 82 5.85 -23.37 -1.57
C SER A 82 4.79 -23.16 -0.48
N ASN A 83 4.31 -21.93 -0.27
CA ASN A 83 3.33 -21.62 0.76
C ASN A 83 1.99 -22.36 0.59
N VAL A 84 1.53 -22.57 -0.64
CA VAL A 84 0.29 -23.34 -0.90
C VAL A 84 0.51 -24.82 -0.64
N SER A 85 1.61 -25.40 -1.13
CA SER A 85 1.91 -26.83 -0.98
C SER A 85 2.09 -27.25 0.49
N TYR A 86 2.71 -26.39 1.32
CA TYR A 86 2.81 -26.66 2.76
C TYR A 86 1.46 -26.63 3.48
N LYS A 87 0.49 -25.83 3.01
CA LYS A 87 -0.84 -25.74 3.61
C LYS A 87 -1.69 -26.98 3.33
N ASP A 88 -1.57 -27.54 2.13
CA ASP A 88 -2.26 -28.78 1.76
C ASP A 88 -1.72 -29.99 2.55
N LEU A 89 -0.42 -30.02 2.85
CA LEU A 89 0.19 -31.10 3.65
C LEU A 89 -0.22 -31.08 5.14
N ILE A 90 -0.43 -29.89 5.72
CA ILE A 90 -0.86 -29.79 7.12
C ILE A 90 -2.32 -30.23 7.29
N TYR A 91 -3.18 -29.95 6.31
CA TYR A 91 -4.59 -30.36 6.34
C TYR A 91 -4.78 -31.88 6.22
N VAL A 92 -3.91 -32.60 5.52
CA VAL A 92 -3.96 -34.07 5.44
C VAL A 92 -3.42 -34.75 6.70
N SER A 93 -2.58 -34.08 7.49
CA SER A 93 -2.03 -34.66 8.74
C SER A 93 -2.95 -34.58 9.96
N ASN A 94 -4.06 -33.82 9.87
CA ASN A 94 -5.01 -33.58 10.97
C ASN A 94 -6.41 -34.17 10.71
N VAL A 95 -6.51 -35.19 9.86
CA VAL A 95 -7.73 -36.01 9.66
C VAL A 95 -7.42 -37.46 9.96
#